data_AF-A0A7G6YJT1-F1
#
_entry.id   AF-A0A7G6YJT1-F1
#
_cell.length_a   1.000
_cell.length_b   1.000
_cell.length_c   1.000
_cell.angle_alpha   90.00
_cell.angle_beta   90.00
_cell.angle_gamma   90.00
#
_symmetry.space_group_name_H-M   'P 1'
#
loop_
_entity.id
_entity.type
_entity.pdbx_description
1 polymer ?
#
loop_
_entity_poly.entity_id
_entity_poly.type
_entity_poly.pdbx_seq_one_letter_code
_entity_poly.pdbx_strand_id
1 'polypeptide(L)'
;MKKLYSLPWGRYARPWVAVLLLLLSSAVNSWAQTFTETFGTAGPKTVVQANTDNNFDNSGRFTFAGNATLIKSDPYIPPSPGSQGSFIYFGNIDPVTGGSAEELPADNRTFSIFRINTSQLTNIVLRFNLYATPGIASVPGDFIAEYSLNPAARNPIYTSIPSAAIDNALQTDGWSAISIINPFNGNTADAIAIRFTRKGKNNSTGPTGDYIAIDDVALSATVAPNFTVNPPSLGFTNTAINAQSASQTISVSGSGLTSAINVVAPSGYRIRKTRRRCLPGRGCYPYADANQRGYQFSSRSGIQSNGCRHIQRADYV
;
A
#
# COMPACT_ATOMS: atom_id res chain seq x y z
N MET A 1 -17.77 -11.25 71.75
CA MET A 1 -17.28 -9.98 71.17
C MET A 1 -16.45 -10.29 69.92
N LYS A 2 -17.00 -10.09 68.72
CA LYS A 2 -16.32 -10.33 67.42
C LYS A 2 -15.78 -8.99 66.88
N LYS A 3 -14.48 -8.88 66.65
CA LYS A 3 -13.87 -7.73 65.95
C LYS A 3 -14.02 -7.91 64.44
N LEU A 4 -14.75 -7.00 63.81
CA LEU A 4 -14.81 -6.82 62.35
C LEU A 4 -13.62 -5.95 61.91
N TYR A 5 -12.85 -6.43 60.94
CA TYR A 5 -11.82 -5.65 60.26
C TYR A 5 -12.49 -4.88 59.10
N SER A 6 -12.48 -3.55 59.16
CA SER A 6 -12.78 -2.69 58.03
C SER A 6 -11.50 -2.45 57.22
N LEU A 7 -11.51 -2.81 55.93
CA LEU A 7 -10.50 -2.40 54.98
C LEU A 7 -10.90 -1.03 54.39
N PRO A 8 -10.05 0.00 54.45
CA PRO A 8 -10.37 1.30 53.88
C PRO A 8 -10.17 1.24 52.37
N TRP A 9 -11.28 1.31 51.64
CA TRP A 9 -11.28 1.58 50.20
C TRP A 9 -10.93 3.06 49.98
N GLY A 10 -9.63 3.33 49.92
CA GLY A 10 -9.08 4.64 49.55
C GLY A 10 -9.30 4.91 48.05
N ARG A 11 -10.28 5.76 47.75
CA ARG A 11 -10.56 6.32 46.43
C ARG A 11 -9.41 7.23 45.97
N TYR A 12 -8.40 6.67 45.32
CA TYR A 12 -7.49 7.42 44.46
C TYR A 12 -7.25 6.61 43.18
N ALA A 13 -8.27 6.57 42.30
CA ALA A 13 -8.01 6.31 40.89
C ALA A 13 -7.11 7.45 40.41
N ARG A 14 -5.82 7.17 40.33
CA ARG A 14 -4.80 8.15 40.01
C ARG A 14 -5.10 8.76 38.63
N PRO A 15 -5.10 10.10 38.47
CA PRO A 15 -5.48 10.76 37.22
C PRO A 15 -4.64 10.34 36.01
N TRP A 16 -3.46 9.76 36.25
CA TRP A 16 -2.63 9.20 35.19
C TRP A 16 -3.16 7.89 34.59
N VAL A 17 -3.99 7.11 35.29
CA VAL A 17 -4.62 5.90 34.72
C VAL A 17 -5.69 6.27 33.69
N ALA A 18 -6.42 7.36 33.93
CA ALA A 18 -7.39 7.89 32.97
C ALA A 18 -6.71 8.49 31.72
N VAL A 19 -5.57 9.18 31.89
CA VAL A 19 -4.76 9.68 30.75
C VAL A 19 -4.13 8.52 29.96
N LEU A 20 -3.71 7.44 30.63
CA LEU A 20 -3.20 6.24 29.96
C LEU A 20 -4.30 5.56 29.12
N LEU A 21 -5.51 5.41 29.67
CA LEU A 21 -6.65 4.82 28.94
C LEU A 21 -7.20 5.74 27.83
N LEU A 22 -7.08 7.06 27.96
CA LEU A 22 -7.44 8.03 26.89
C LEU A 22 -6.38 8.12 25.77
N LEU A 23 -5.12 7.78 26.07
CA LEU A 23 -4.06 7.69 25.06
C LEU A 23 -4.11 6.35 24.31
N LEU A 24 -4.57 5.27 24.95
CA LEU A 24 -4.82 3.97 24.30
C LEU A 24 -6.06 3.95 23.38
N SER A 25 -6.93 4.97 23.44
CA SER A 25 -8.12 5.07 22.57
C SER A 25 -7.94 5.99 21.36
N SER A 26 -6.75 6.57 21.16
CA SER A 26 -6.47 7.37 19.96
C SER A 26 -6.29 6.45 18.75
N ALA A 27 -7.25 6.54 17.84
CA ALA A 27 -7.42 5.77 16.62
C ALA A 27 -6.09 5.45 15.90
N VAL A 28 -5.78 4.16 15.85
CA VAL A 28 -4.84 3.53 14.92
C VAL A 28 -5.36 3.70 13.50
N ASN A 29 -5.12 4.86 12.90
CA ASN A 29 -5.06 4.98 11.45
C ASN A 29 -3.78 4.27 11.00
N SER A 30 -3.87 2.96 10.88
CA SER A 30 -2.82 2.15 10.25
C SER A 30 -2.66 2.66 8.83
N TRP A 31 -1.43 3.04 8.49
CA TRP A 31 -1.13 3.63 7.20
C TRP A 31 -1.54 2.67 6.09
N ALA A 32 -2.43 3.16 5.22
CA ALA A 32 -2.77 2.48 4.00
C ALA A 32 -1.56 2.61 3.05
N GLN A 33 -0.92 1.51 2.65
CA GLN A 33 -0.19 1.53 1.40
C GLN A 33 -1.25 1.70 0.31
N THR A 34 -1.50 2.94 -0.08
CA THR A 34 -2.32 3.26 -1.23
C THR A 34 -1.41 3.40 -2.43
N PHE A 35 -1.67 2.57 -3.41
CA PHE A 35 -1.24 2.79 -4.77
C PHE A 35 -2.46 3.23 -5.55
N THR A 36 -2.34 4.32 -6.31
CA THR A 36 -3.36 4.79 -7.25
C THR A 36 -2.64 4.98 -8.56
N GLU A 37 -3.10 4.29 -9.60
CA GLU A 37 -2.68 4.59 -10.97
C GLU A 37 -3.68 5.54 -11.58
N THR A 38 -3.22 6.75 -11.89
CA THR A 38 -3.89 7.60 -12.84
C THR A 38 -3.23 7.34 -14.18
N PHE A 39 -4.01 6.80 -15.11
CA PHE A 39 -3.53 6.53 -16.45
C PHE A 39 -3.14 7.86 -17.14
N GLY A 40 -1.97 7.91 -17.80
CA GLY A 40 -1.39 9.14 -18.35
C GLY A 40 -2.22 9.81 -19.44
N THR A 41 -1.64 10.67 -20.28
CA THR A 41 -2.42 11.46 -21.27
C THR A 41 -2.25 11.01 -22.72
N ALA A 42 -1.62 9.85 -22.96
CA ALA A 42 -1.27 9.38 -24.29
C ALA A 42 -1.95 8.05 -24.65
N GLY A 43 -2.69 8.04 -25.77
CA GLY A 43 -3.33 6.87 -26.37
C GLY A 43 -3.79 7.19 -27.81
N PRO A 44 -4.19 6.20 -28.62
CA PRO A 44 -4.26 4.77 -28.29
C PRO A 44 -2.87 4.11 -28.27
N LYS A 45 -2.57 3.32 -27.21
CA LYS A 45 -1.34 2.53 -27.09
C LYS A 45 -1.65 1.17 -26.47
N THR A 46 -0.93 0.12 -26.87
CA THR A 46 -0.99 -1.15 -26.14
C THR A 46 -0.48 -0.96 -24.71
N VAL A 47 -0.95 -1.76 -23.74
CA VAL A 47 -0.44 -1.69 -22.35
C VAL A 47 1.08 -1.82 -22.29
N VAL A 48 1.66 -2.72 -23.08
CA VAL A 48 3.13 -2.92 -23.12
C VAL A 48 3.86 -1.67 -23.62
N GLN A 49 3.34 -1.03 -24.68
CA GLN A 49 3.93 0.21 -25.18
C GLN A 49 3.75 1.36 -24.20
N ALA A 50 2.56 1.53 -23.63
CA ALA A 50 2.30 2.55 -22.62
C ALA A 50 3.21 2.38 -21.37
N ASN A 51 3.49 1.14 -20.97
CA ASN A 51 4.43 0.82 -19.91
C ASN A 51 5.88 1.20 -20.29
N THR A 52 6.30 0.89 -21.51
CA THR A 52 7.65 1.24 -22.01
C THR A 52 7.85 2.75 -22.10
N ASP A 53 6.80 3.48 -22.48
CA ASP A 53 6.81 4.94 -22.61
C ASP A 53 6.69 5.68 -21.28
N ASN A 54 6.53 4.98 -20.15
CA ASN A 54 6.23 5.55 -18.83
C ASN A 54 4.95 6.40 -18.79
N ASN A 55 3.90 5.96 -19.48
CA ASN A 55 2.58 6.62 -19.43
C ASN A 55 1.70 6.10 -18.27
N PHE A 56 2.13 5.09 -17.52
CA PHE A 56 1.57 4.80 -16.19
C PHE A 56 2.37 5.61 -15.16
N ASP A 57 1.93 5.71 -13.90
CA ASP A 57 2.70 6.33 -12.82
C ASP A 57 3.85 5.40 -12.41
N ASN A 58 4.78 5.25 -13.35
CA ASN A 58 5.93 4.36 -13.29
C ASN A 58 6.96 4.89 -12.29
N SER A 59 6.69 4.76 -11.00
CA SER A 59 7.74 4.83 -9.97
C SER A 59 8.79 3.69 -10.09
N GLY A 60 8.83 2.98 -11.23
CA GLY A 60 9.65 1.78 -11.49
C GLY A 60 9.25 0.56 -10.67
N ARG A 61 8.21 0.69 -9.83
CA ARG A 61 7.86 -0.29 -8.82
C ARG A 61 6.96 -1.41 -9.34
N PHE A 62 6.06 -1.07 -10.25
CA PHE A 62 5.14 -2.02 -10.86
C PHE A 62 5.54 -2.32 -12.29
N THR A 63 5.02 -3.43 -12.81
CA THR A 63 5.13 -3.78 -14.22
C THR A 63 3.72 -4.01 -14.74
N PHE A 64 3.40 -3.39 -15.88
CA PHE A 64 2.12 -3.53 -16.54
C PHE A 64 2.28 -4.37 -17.80
N ALA A 65 1.34 -5.30 -18.04
CA ALA A 65 1.30 -6.08 -19.27
C ALA A 65 -0.13 -6.46 -19.63
N GLY A 66 -0.30 -6.96 -20.85
CA GLY A 66 -1.60 -7.32 -21.40
C GLY A 66 -1.79 -6.78 -22.81
N ASN A 67 -2.91 -7.16 -23.40
CA ASN A 67 -3.32 -6.81 -24.77
C ASN A 67 -4.58 -5.93 -24.82
N ALA A 68 -5.01 -5.39 -23.67
CA ALA A 68 -5.90 -4.23 -23.61
C ALA A 68 -5.18 -2.96 -24.11
N THR A 69 -5.94 -1.90 -24.32
CA THR A 69 -5.42 -0.65 -24.90
C THR A 69 -5.64 0.50 -23.94
N LEU A 70 -4.61 1.32 -23.75
CA LEU A 70 -4.72 2.63 -23.11
C LEU A 70 -5.29 3.64 -24.12
N ILE A 71 -6.45 4.23 -23.83
CA ILE A 71 -7.10 5.26 -24.66
C ILE A 71 -7.21 6.55 -23.87
N LYS A 72 -6.90 7.69 -24.50
CA LYS A 72 -6.95 9.01 -23.86
C LYS A 72 -8.38 9.51 -23.62
N SER A 73 -9.22 9.36 -24.63
CA SER A 73 -10.59 9.85 -24.66
C SER A 73 -11.32 9.12 -25.77
N ASP A 74 -12.62 8.95 -25.61
CA ASP A 74 -13.46 8.29 -26.59
C ASP A 74 -14.83 8.98 -26.65
N PRO A 75 -15.45 9.15 -27.82
CA PRO A 75 -16.75 9.79 -27.92
C PRO A 75 -17.89 8.99 -27.28
N TYR A 76 -17.74 7.67 -27.14
CA TYR A 76 -18.72 6.76 -26.55
C TYR A 76 -18.46 6.51 -25.07
N ILE A 77 -17.20 6.58 -24.61
CA ILE A 77 -16.84 6.43 -23.20
C ILE A 77 -16.55 7.81 -22.60
N PRO A 78 -17.47 8.38 -21.79
CA PRO A 78 -17.21 9.65 -21.13
C PRO A 78 -16.01 9.52 -20.17
N PRO A 79 -15.34 10.64 -19.83
CA PRO A 79 -14.26 10.61 -18.84
C PRO A 79 -14.67 9.98 -17.51
N SER A 80 -13.74 9.28 -16.86
CA SER A 80 -14.03 8.61 -15.59
C SER A 80 -14.30 9.59 -14.45
N PRO A 81 -15.17 9.25 -13.47
CA PRO A 81 -15.33 10.03 -12.25
C PRO A 81 -14.05 10.01 -11.39
N GLY A 82 -13.21 11.04 -11.52
CA GLY A 82 -12.00 11.23 -10.71
C GLY A 82 -10.79 11.54 -11.57
N SER A 83 -10.59 10.74 -12.60
CA SER A 83 -9.60 10.94 -13.66
C SER A 83 -10.31 11.46 -14.92
N GLN A 84 -10.10 12.73 -15.28
CA GLN A 84 -10.47 13.25 -16.61
C GLN A 84 -9.49 12.76 -17.70
N GLY A 85 -8.75 11.68 -17.43
CA GLY A 85 -7.59 11.22 -18.17
C GLY A 85 -7.86 10.00 -19.03
N SER A 86 -6.79 9.28 -19.36
CA SER A 86 -6.89 8.04 -20.12
C SER A 86 -7.54 6.94 -19.30
N PHE A 87 -7.99 5.88 -19.95
CA PHE A 87 -8.49 4.67 -19.32
C PHE A 87 -8.00 3.43 -20.08
N ILE A 88 -8.09 2.27 -19.43
CA ILE A 88 -7.79 0.98 -20.07
C ILE A 88 -9.06 0.43 -20.68
N TYR A 89 -9.10 0.37 -22.00
CA TYR A 89 -10.20 -0.18 -22.78
C TYR A 89 -9.95 -1.64 -23.17
N PHE A 90 -10.99 -2.46 -23.02
CA PHE A 90 -10.97 -3.90 -23.27
C PHE A 90 -11.73 -4.29 -24.54
N GLY A 91 -11.70 -3.47 -25.59
CA GLY A 91 -12.26 -3.83 -26.90
C GLY A 91 -11.26 -3.69 -28.04
N ASN A 92 -11.77 -3.73 -29.26
CA ASN A 92 -10.99 -3.44 -30.45
C ASN A 92 -10.86 -1.92 -30.62
N ILE A 93 -9.75 -1.47 -31.19
CA ILE A 93 -9.56 -0.05 -31.52
C ILE A 93 -9.94 0.11 -32.98
N ASP A 94 -10.78 1.10 -33.27
CA ASP A 94 -11.03 1.52 -34.63
C ASP A 94 -9.72 2.10 -35.20
N PRO A 95 -9.15 1.49 -36.25
CA PRO A 95 -7.89 1.94 -36.83
C PRO A 95 -7.97 3.33 -37.47
N VAL A 96 -9.18 3.82 -37.80
CA VAL A 96 -9.40 5.11 -38.46
C VAL A 96 -9.50 6.23 -37.43
N THR A 97 -10.31 6.05 -36.39
CA THR A 97 -10.54 7.08 -35.37
C THR A 97 -9.55 7.01 -34.21
N GLY A 98 -8.88 5.87 -34.01
CA GLY A 98 -8.06 5.60 -32.83
C GLY A 98 -8.89 5.46 -31.54
N GLY A 99 -10.22 5.49 -31.64
CA GLY A 99 -11.17 5.28 -30.56
C GLY A 99 -11.58 3.80 -30.44
N SER A 100 -12.55 3.57 -29.58
CA SER A 100 -13.18 2.27 -29.40
C SER A 100 -13.97 1.86 -30.64
N ALA A 101 -13.81 0.61 -31.05
CA ALA A 101 -14.67 -0.03 -32.03
C ALA A 101 -15.80 -0.76 -31.30
N GLU A 102 -17.00 -0.72 -31.87
CA GLU A 102 -18.19 -1.41 -31.35
C GLU A 102 -18.05 -2.95 -31.39
N GLU A 103 -17.11 -3.48 -32.19
CA GLU A 103 -16.92 -4.91 -32.33
C GLU A 103 -16.23 -5.53 -31.11
N LEU A 104 -16.86 -6.58 -30.56
CA LEU A 104 -16.26 -7.43 -29.53
C LEU A 104 -14.91 -8.00 -30.00
N PRO A 105 -13.89 -8.01 -29.12
CA PRO A 105 -12.62 -8.64 -29.47
C PRO A 105 -12.81 -10.15 -29.64
N ALA A 106 -12.20 -10.73 -30.68
CA ALA A 106 -12.25 -12.18 -30.91
C ALA A 106 -11.59 -12.97 -29.76
N ASP A 107 -10.53 -12.40 -29.20
CA ASP A 107 -9.73 -12.96 -28.12
C ASP A 107 -9.99 -12.24 -26.78
N ASN A 108 -9.55 -12.87 -25.69
CA ASN A 108 -9.60 -12.23 -24.38
C ASN A 108 -8.70 -10.98 -24.37
N ARG A 109 -9.21 -9.88 -23.80
CA ARG A 109 -8.45 -8.66 -23.54
C ARG A 109 -8.05 -8.63 -22.09
N THR A 110 -6.78 -8.36 -21.82
CA THR A 110 -6.20 -8.45 -20.49
C THR A 110 -5.41 -7.20 -20.15
N PHE A 111 -5.45 -6.84 -18.87
CA PHE A 111 -4.59 -5.85 -18.25
C PHE A 111 -4.13 -6.42 -16.92
N SER A 112 -2.82 -6.46 -16.70
CA SER A 112 -2.21 -7.08 -15.53
C SER A 112 -1.22 -6.14 -14.87
N ILE A 113 -1.27 -6.08 -13.55
CA ILE A 113 -0.37 -5.32 -12.68
C ILE A 113 0.44 -6.32 -11.88
N PHE A 114 1.77 -6.26 -11.99
CA PHE A 114 2.69 -7.21 -11.37
C PHE A 114 3.50 -6.58 -10.22
N ARG A 115 4.15 -7.44 -9.43
CA ARG A 115 5.10 -7.09 -8.35
C ARG A 115 4.46 -6.37 -7.16
N ILE A 116 3.19 -6.67 -6.89
CA ILE A 116 2.49 -6.16 -5.71
C ILE A 116 2.94 -6.99 -4.51
N ASN A 117 3.78 -6.43 -3.64
CA ASN A 117 4.14 -7.11 -2.39
C ASN A 117 3.01 -6.91 -1.36
N THR A 118 2.42 -8.02 -0.91
CA THR A 118 1.34 -8.03 0.10
C THR A 118 1.73 -8.75 1.39
N SER A 119 2.98 -9.21 1.52
CA SER A 119 3.48 -10.02 2.66
C SER A 119 3.26 -9.38 4.04
N GLN A 120 3.21 -8.05 4.10
CA GLN A 120 3.02 -7.27 5.33
C GLN A 120 1.69 -6.50 5.37
N LEU A 121 0.85 -6.71 4.35
CA LEU A 121 -0.40 -5.98 4.18
C LEU A 121 -1.55 -6.73 4.84
N THR A 122 -2.38 -5.99 5.56
CA THR A 122 -3.65 -6.45 6.14
C THR A 122 -4.77 -5.51 5.69
N ASN A 123 -6.04 -5.91 5.86
CA ASN A 123 -7.21 -5.11 5.46
C ASN A 123 -7.11 -4.55 4.02
N ILE A 124 -6.71 -5.40 3.08
CA ILE A 124 -6.50 -5.01 1.69
C ILE A 124 -7.85 -4.72 1.04
N VAL A 125 -7.95 -3.60 0.33
CA VAL A 125 -9.11 -3.18 -0.45
C VAL A 125 -8.64 -2.78 -1.85
N LEU A 126 -9.16 -3.46 -2.87
CA LEU A 126 -8.98 -3.11 -4.28
C LEU A 126 -10.14 -2.22 -4.72
N ARG A 127 -9.82 -1.09 -5.34
CA ARG A 127 -10.77 -0.14 -5.92
C ARG A 127 -10.43 0.14 -7.37
N PHE A 128 -11.45 0.41 -8.17
CA PHE A 128 -11.32 0.90 -9.54
C PHE A 128 -12.68 1.41 -10.00
N ASN A 129 -12.68 2.29 -11.00
CA ASN A 129 -13.87 2.64 -11.74
C ASN A 129 -14.02 1.67 -12.92
N LEU A 130 -15.21 1.12 -13.11
CA LEU A 130 -15.56 0.24 -14.23
C LEU A 130 -16.60 0.94 -15.08
N TYR A 131 -16.26 1.20 -16.35
CA TYR A 131 -17.24 1.59 -17.34
C TYR A 131 -17.80 0.34 -18.01
N ALA A 132 -19.11 0.27 -18.08
CA ALA A 132 -19.80 -0.64 -18.97
C ALA A 132 -20.88 0.16 -19.70
N THR A 133 -20.96 -0.04 -21.01
CA THR A 133 -22.22 0.18 -21.72
C THR A 133 -22.81 -1.21 -21.89
N PRO A 134 -23.89 -1.53 -21.17
CA PRO A 134 -24.64 -2.71 -21.51
C PRO A 134 -25.21 -2.45 -22.91
N GLY A 135 -24.62 -3.09 -23.91
CA GLY A 135 -25.45 -3.63 -24.97
C GLY A 135 -26.45 -4.62 -24.36
N ILE A 136 -27.26 -5.27 -25.19
CA ILE A 136 -28.47 -5.95 -24.73
C ILE A 136 -28.26 -7.02 -23.63
N ALA A 137 -27.03 -7.50 -23.34
CA ALA A 137 -26.68 -8.09 -22.03
C ALA A 137 -25.17 -8.36 -21.89
N SER A 138 -24.38 -7.47 -21.26
CA SER A 138 -23.14 -7.93 -20.62
C SER A 138 -23.51 -8.94 -19.53
N VAL A 139 -22.99 -10.16 -19.60
CA VAL A 139 -23.37 -11.24 -18.67
C VAL A 139 -22.36 -11.30 -17.53
N PRO A 140 -22.79 -11.61 -16.28
CA PRO A 140 -21.88 -11.94 -15.19
C PRO A 140 -20.77 -12.91 -15.65
N GLY A 141 -19.51 -12.54 -15.43
CA GLY A 141 -18.33 -13.29 -15.86
C GLY A 141 -17.70 -12.89 -17.21
N ASP A 142 -18.32 -12.00 -18.01
CA ASP A 142 -17.70 -11.46 -19.22
C ASP A 142 -16.48 -10.57 -18.92
N PHE A 143 -16.50 -9.92 -17.76
CA PHE A 143 -15.35 -9.22 -17.20
C PHE A 143 -15.05 -9.75 -15.80
N ILE A 144 -13.80 -10.13 -15.58
CA ILE A 144 -13.36 -10.70 -14.29
C ILE A 144 -12.09 -10.00 -13.82
N ALA A 145 -11.98 -9.87 -12.49
CA ALA A 145 -10.72 -9.60 -11.81
C ALA A 145 -10.19 -10.91 -11.21
N GLU A 146 -8.89 -11.13 -11.32
CA GLU A 146 -8.20 -12.32 -10.86
C GLU A 146 -6.89 -11.91 -10.17
N TYR A 147 -6.34 -12.78 -9.32
CA TYR A 147 -5.01 -12.62 -8.76
C TYR A 147 -4.14 -13.87 -8.94
N SER A 148 -2.82 -13.69 -8.93
CA SER A 148 -1.86 -14.79 -8.93
C SER A 148 -0.83 -14.59 -7.81
N LEU A 149 -0.57 -15.64 -7.04
CA LEU A 149 0.48 -15.68 -6.01
C LEU A 149 1.85 -16.10 -6.56
N ASN A 150 1.90 -16.55 -7.83
CA ASN A 150 3.11 -17.01 -8.50
C ASN A 150 3.28 -16.37 -9.90
N PRO A 151 3.19 -15.04 -10.02
CA PRO A 151 3.06 -14.38 -11.31
C PRO A 151 4.32 -14.45 -12.19
N ALA A 152 5.46 -14.87 -11.64
CA ALA A 152 6.72 -15.09 -12.38
C ALA A 152 6.86 -16.52 -12.93
N ALA A 153 5.93 -17.43 -12.63
CA ALA A 153 5.94 -18.77 -13.18
C ALA A 153 5.75 -18.73 -14.71
N ARG A 154 6.27 -19.73 -15.43
CA ARG A 154 6.06 -19.86 -16.89
C ARG A 154 4.58 -19.89 -17.25
N ASN A 155 3.78 -20.55 -16.40
CA ASN A 155 2.32 -20.64 -16.51
C ASN A 155 1.72 -20.16 -15.18
N PRO A 156 1.54 -18.84 -14.98
CA PRO A 156 0.97 -18.31 -13.76
C PRO A 156 -0.47 -18.81 -13.60
N ILE A 157 -0.81 -19.25 -12.39
CA ILE A 157 -2.18 -19.67 -12.06
C ILE A 157 -2.89 -18.45 -11.50
N TYR A 158 -4.08 -18.18 -12.05
CA TYR A 158 -4.93 -17.09 -11.62
C TYR A 158 -6.16 -17.63 -10.90
N THR A 159 -6.50 -16.97 -9.79
CA THR A 159 -7.67 -17.23 -8.98
C THR A 159 -8.61 -16.05 -9.11
N SER A 160 -9.89 -16.31 -9.42
CA SER A 160 -10.90 -15.26 -9.51
C SER A 160 -11.04 -14.50 -8.20
N ILE A 161 -11.17 -13.19 -8.30
CA ILE A 161 -11.56 -12.29 -7.22
C ILE A 161 -13.09 -12.18 -7.31
N PRO A 162 -13.85 -12.87 -6.43
CA PRO A 162 -15.31 -12.86 -6.52
C PRO A 162 -15.83 -11.47 -6.14
N SER A 163 -16.66 -10.87 -6.98
CA SER A 163 -17.29 -9.60 -6.67
C SER A 163 -18.61 -9.43 -7.42
N ALA A 164 -19.71 -9.58 -6.68
CA ALA A 164 -21.04 -9.24 -7.21
C ALA A 164 -21.13 -7.76 -7.63
N ALA A 165 -20.26 -6.89 -7.10
CA ALA A 165 -20.20 -5.49 -7.53
C ALA A 165 -19.69 -5.35 -8.98
N ILE A 166 -18.80 -6.24 -9.44
CA ILE A 166 -18.38 -6.27 -10.85
C ILE A 166 -19.57 -6.71 -11.70
N ASP A 167 -20.21 -7.82 -11.36
CA ASP A 167 -21.34 -8.35 -12.13
C ASP A 167 -22.51 -7.37 -12.18
N ASN A 168 -22.80 -6.66 -11.09
CA ASN A 168 -23.83 -5.62 -11.06
C ASN A 168 -23.44 -4.40 -11.92
N ALA A 169 -22.17 -3.99 -11.87
CA ALA A 169 -21.69 -2.86 -12.67
C ALA A 169 -21.70 -3.16 -14.17
N LEU A 170 -21.52 -4.41 -14.59
CA LEU A 170 -21.69 -4.82 -15.98
C LEU A 170 -23.15 -4.66 -16.47
N GLN A 171 -24.12 -4.61 -15.57
CA GLN A 171 -25.54 -4.41 -15.91
C GLN A 171 -25.96 -2.94 -15.87
N THR A 172 -25.06 -2.02 -15.49
CA THR A 172 -25.33 -0.58 -15.42
C THR A 172 -24.64 0.15 -16.55
N ASP A 173 -25.38 1.03 -17.22
CA ASP A 173 -24.78 1.95 -18.19
C ASP A 173 -23.99 3.04 -17.47
N GLY A 174 -22.73 3.21 -17.86
CA GLY A 174 -21.83 4.23 -17.34
C GLY A 174 -20.74 3.70 -16.41
N TRP A 175 -20.16 4.64 -15.67
CA TRP A 175 -19.10 4.38 -14.70
C TRP A 175 -19.67 3.95 -13.35
N SER A 176 -19.15 2.83 -12.83
CA SER A 176 -19.45 2.29 -11.51
C SER A 176 -18.18 2.19 -10.67
N ALA A 177 -18.22 2.71 -9.44
CA ALA A 177 -17.12 2.60 -8.50
C ALA A 177 -17.11 1.22 -7.83
N ILE A 178 -16.08 0.43 -8.08
CA ILE A 178 -15.90 -0.92 -7.53
C ILE A 178 -15.00 -0.85 -6.30
N SER A 179 -15.40 -1.56 -5.24
CA SER A 179 -14.61 -1.72 -4.01
C SER A 179 -14.71 -3.14 -3.50
N ILE A 180 -13.59 -3.86 -3.51
CA ILE A 180 -13.49 -5.27 -3.12
C ILE A 180 -12.64 -5.37 -1.86
N ILE A 181 -13.25 -5.81 -0.77
CA ILE A 181 -12.57 -6.07 0.50
C ILE A 181 -11.96 -7.47 0.46
N ASN A 182 -10.72 -7.58 0.93
CA ASN A 182 -9.97 -8.84 0.96
C ASN A 182 -9.89 -9.51 -0.43
N PRO A 183 -9.41 -8.80 -1.47
CA PRO A 183 -9.43 -9.30 -2.86
C PRO A 183 -8.61 -10.58 -3.05
N PHE A 184 -7.69 -10.90 -2.13
CA PHE A 184 -6.84 -12.10 -2.19
C PHE A 184 -7.29 -13.21 -1.25
N ASN A 185 -8.49 -13.09 -0.65
CA ASN A 185 -9.07 -14.07 0.28
C ASN A 185 -8.11 -14.47 1.42
N GLY A 186 -7.44 -13.48 2.02
CA GLY A 186 -6.46 -13.66 3.10
C GLY A 186 -5.07 -14.11 2.65
N ASN A 187 -4.88 -14.44 1.38
CA ASN A 187 -3.57 -14.82 0.86
C ASN A 187 -2.65 -13.61 0.72
N THR A 188 -1.38 -13.81 1.05
CA THR A 188 -0.32 -12.80 0.91
C THR A 188 0.91 -13.41 0.23
N ALA A 189 1.67 -12.59 -0.49
CA ALA A 189 2.93 -13.00 -1.12
C ALA A 189 3.86 -11.80 -1.32
N ASP A 190 5.15 -12.06 -1.53
CA ASP A 190 6.13 -11.02 -1.83
C ASP A 190 5.96 -10.41 -3.23
N ALA A 191 5.26 -11.11 -4.12
CA ALA A 191 4.90 -10.62 -5.44
C ALA A 191 3.58 -11.25 -5.90
N ILE A 192 2.50 -10.48 -5.85
CA ILE A 192 1.20 -10.78 -6.43
C ILE A 192 1.08 -10.08 -7.79
N ALA A 193 0.30 -10.69 -8.69
CA ALA A 193 -0.29 -9.97 -9.81
C ALA A 193 -1.80 -9.87 -9.68
N ILE A 194 -2.36 -8.73 -10.07
CA ILE A 194 -3.80 -8.55 -10.34
C ILE A 194 -3.96 -8.57 -11.86
N ARG A 195 -4.97 -9.29 -12.36
CA ARG A 195 -5.34 -9.29 -13.78
C ARG A 195 -6.82 -8.98 -13.94
N PHE A 196 -7.11 -8.05 -14.81
CA PHE A 196 -8.44 -7.80 -15.34
C PHE A 196 -8.53 -8.46 -16.71
N THR A 197 -9.60 -9.21 -16.93
CA THR A 197 -9.83 -9.93 -18.18
C THR A 197 -11.25 -9.67 -18.67
N ARG A 198 -11.37 -9.13 -19.88
CA ARG A 198 -12.60 -9.28 -20.66
C ARG A 198 -12.50 -10.53 -21.52
N LYS A 199 -13.53 -11.38 -21.46
CA LYS A 199 -13.64 -12.54 -22.34
C LYS A 199 -13.91 -12.10 -23.77
N GLY A 200 -13.20 -12.70 -24.72
CA GLY A 200 -13.44 -12.48 -26.15
C GLY A 200 -14.79 -13.06 -26.58
N LYS A 201 -15.24 -12.69 -27.78
CA LYS A 201 -16.51 -13.12 -28.40
C LYS A 201 -16.73 -14.64 -28.34
N ASN A 202 -15.67 -15.43 -28.53
CA ASN A 202 -15.74 -16.90 -28.51
C ASN A 202 -16.03 -17.49 -27.12
N ASN A 203 -15.88 -16.69 -26.07
CA ASN A 203 -16.06 -17.08 -24.67
C ASN A 203 -17.18 -16.28 -23.97
N SER A 204 -17.91 -15.43 -24.70
CA SER A 204 -19.03 -14.63 -24.19
C SER A 204 -20.35 -15.18 -24.72
N THR A 205 -21.41 -15.03 -23.93
CA THR A 205 -22.78 -15.48 -24.27
C THR A 205 -23.70 -14.34 -24.70
N GLY A 206 -23.22 -13.08 -24.73
CA GLY A 206 -24.01 -11.88 -25.06
C GLY A 206 -23.84 -11.34 -26.50
N PRO A 207 -24.74 -10.46 -26.96
CA PRO A 207 -24.65 -9.81 -28.28
C PRO A 207 -23.49 -8.79 -28.38
N THR A 208 -23.12 -8.45 -29.61
CA THR A 208 -22.03 -7.52 -29.96
C THR A 208 -22.37 -6.06 -29.62
N GLY A 209 -21.49 -5.32 -28.95
CA GLY A 209 -21.63 -3.86 -28.77
C GLY A 209 -21.08 -3.24 -27.48
N ASP A 210 -20.61 -4.04 -26.52
CA ASP A 210 -20.31 -3.48 -25.19
C ASP A 210 -18.96 -2.75 -25.13
N TYR A 211 -18.95 -1.52 -24.63
CA TYR A 211 -17.72 -0.84 -24.22
C TYR A 211 -17.41 -1.18 -22.77
N ILE A 212 -16.24 -1.80 -22.53
CA ILE A 212 -15.75 -2.09 -21.19
C ILE A 212 -14.41 -1.40 -21.01
N ALA A 213 -14.32 -0.55 -19.98
CA ALA A 213 -13.09 0.13 -19.61
C ALA A 213 -12.91 0.18 -18.09
N ILE A 214 -11.67 0.32 -17.63
CA ILE A 214 -11.39 0.63 -16.23
C ILE A 214 -10.52 1.88 -16.10
N ASP A 215 -10.70 2.57 -14.98
CA ASP A 215 -9.88 3.71 -14.54
C ASP A 215 -9.62 3.65 -13.03
N ASP A 216 -8.69 4.48 -12.56
CA ASP A 216 -8.41 4.73 -11.14
C ASP A 216 -8.18 3.46 -10.32
N VAL A 217 -7.40 2.52 -10.87
CA VAL A 217 -7.09 1.27 -10.18
C VAL A 217 -6.23 1.60 -8.96
N ALA A 218 -6.77 1.29 -7.79
CA ALA A 218 -6.13 1.55 -6.52
C ALA A 218 -6.14 0.33 -5.61
N LEU A 219 -5.01 0.06 -4.96
CA LEU A 219 -4.91 -0.93 -3.89
C LEU A 219 -4.55 -0.20 -2.61
N SER A 220 -5.40 -0.29 -1.61
CA SER A 220 -5.17 0.26 -0.27
C SER A 220 -5.09 -0.87 0.75
N ALA A 221 -4.16 -0.81 1.70
CA ALA A 221 -4.02 -1.84 2.72
C ALA A 221 -3.27 -1.34 3.94
N THR A 222 -3.60 -1.82 5.12
CA THR A 222 -2.93 -1.44 6.37
C THR A 222 -1.65 -2.24 6.57
N VAL A 223 -0.60 -1.62 7.12
CA VAL A 223 0.63 -2.32 7.52
C VAL A 223 0.66 -2.45 9.03
N ALA A 224 0.92 -3.65 9.55
CA ALA A 224 1.12 -3.82 10.99
C ALA A 224 2.41 -3.10 11.42
N PRO A 225 2.38 -2.28 12.49
CA PRO A 225 3.59 -1.63 12.99
C PRO A 225 4.60 -2.69 13.43
N ASN A 226 5.84 -2.55 12.96
CA ASN A 226 6.96 -3.39 13.36
C ASN A 226 8.11 -2.47 13.81
N PHE A 227 8.80 -2.85 14.89
CA PHE A 227 10.05 -2.23 15.28
C PHE A 227 11.03 -3.30 15.76
N THR A 228 12.32 -3.07 15.47
CA THR A 228 13.41 -3.96 15.87
C THR A 228 14.53 -3.14 16.49
N VAL A 229 15.15 -3.72 17.53
CA VAL A 229 16.29 -3.14 18.25
C VAL A 229 17.42 -4.16 18.23
N ASN A 230 18.61 -3.74 17.80
CA ASN A 230 19.78 -4.61 17.73
C ASN A 230 21.06 -3.89 18.23
N PRO A 231 21.77 -4.42 19.25
CA PRO A 231 21.40 -5.59 20.04
C PRO A 231 20.16 -5.32 20.93
N PRO A 232 19.37 -6.36 21.26
CA PRO A 232 18.16 -6.20 22.09
C PRO A 232 18.49 -5.91 23.56
N SER A 233 19.72 -6.19 24.00
CA SER A 233 20.24 -5.86 25.32
C SER A 233 21.67 -5.34 25.23
N LEU A 234 22.03 -4.50 26.19
CA LEU A 234 23.37 -3.95 26.37
C LEU A 234 23.87 -4.33 27.76
N GLY A 235 25.11 -4.82 27.84
CA GLY A 235 25.75 -5.18 29.10
C GLY A 235 26.90 -4.24 29.38
N PHE A 236 26.78 -3.39 30.40
CA PHE A 236 27.83 -2.46 30.79
C PHE A 236 28.77 -3.13 31.81
N THR A 237 30.07 -3.10 31.56
CA THR A 237 31.07 -3.62 32.50
C THR A 237 31.11 -2.78 33.78
N ASN A 238 31.48 -3.40 34.91
CA ASN A 238 31.66 -2.69 36.17
C ASN A 238 32.58 -1.49 35.97
N THR A 239 32.07 -0.31 36.32
CA THR A 239 32.78 0.96 36.21
C THR A 239 33.13 1.44 37.61
N ALA A 240 34.32 2.01 37.80
CA ALA A 240 34.71 2.56 39.09
C ALA A 240 33.72 3.66 39.53
N ILE A 241 33.57 3.87 40.84
CA ILE A 241 32.72 4.94 41.39
C ILE A 241 33.17 6.28 40.80
N ASN A 242 32.22 7.09 40.31
CA ASN A 242 32.45 8.37 39.63
C ASN A 242 33.18 8.28 38.27
N ALA A 243 33.22 7.11 37.63
CA ALA A 243 33.76 6.96 36.27
C ALA A 243 32.65 6.64 35.25
N GLN A 244 32.75 7.24 34.06
CA GLN A 244 31.83 7.00 32.95
C GLN A 244 32.15 5.67 32.26
N SER A 245 31.13 4.88 31.88
CA SER A 245 31.37 3.64 31.12
C SER A 245 31.70 3.92 29.65
N ALA A 246 32.23 2.90 28.98
CA ALA A 246 32.40 2.94 27.53
C ALA A 246 31.04 3.00 26.81
N SER A 247 30.98 3.80 25.74
CA SER A 247 29.78 3.91 24.91
C SER A 247 29.39 2.60 24.26
N GLN A 248 28.12 2.24 24.36
CA GLN A 248 27.52 1.14 23.62
C GLN A 248 26.58 1.65 22.55
N THR A 249 26.31 0.86 21.53
CA THR A 249 25.50 1.30 20.39
C THR A 249 24.33 0.35 20.18
N ILE A 250 23.14 0.92 19.99
CA ILE A 250 21.98 0.19 19.46
C ILE A 250 21.57 0.76 18.11
N SER A 251 21.04 -0.11 17.27
CA SER A 251 20.30 0.25 16.07
C SER A 251 18.81 0.04 16.33
N VAL A 252 18.02 1.04 16.00
CA VAL A 252 16.56 0.96 16.05
C VAL A 252 16.05 1.16 14.63
N SER A 253 15.20 0.25 14.18
CA SER A 253 14.46 0.34 12.93
C SER A 253 12.99 0.08 13.17
N GLY A 254 12.12 0.67 12.34
CA GLY A 254 10.70 0.34 12.35
C GLY A 254 10.00 0.68 11.04
N SER A 255 8.84 0.08 10.84
CA SER A 255 7.97 0.21 9.69
C SER A 255 6.51 0.24 10.14
N GLY A 256 5.64 0.88 9.36
CA GLY A 256 4.20 0.95 9.68
C GLY A 256 3.88 1.69 11.00
N LEU A 257 4.81 2.50 11.53
CA LEU A 257 4.62 3.21 12.78
C LEU A 257 3.64 4.38 12.59
N THR A 258 2.56 4.40 13.37
CA THR A 258 1.57 5.48 13.39
C THR A 258 1.87 6.54 14.45
N SER A 259 2.78 6.23 15.37
CA SER A 259 3.18 7.06 16.51
C SER A 259 4.69 7.03 16.67
N ALA A 260 5.23 8.04 17.35
CA ALA A 260 6.65 8.11 17.63
C ALA A 260 7.11 6.97 18.55
N ILE A 261 8.29 6.40 18.27
CA ILE A 261 8.96 5.52 19.24
C ILE A 261 9.50 6.40 20.37
N ASN A 262 9.13 6.05 21.60
CA ASN A 262 9.67 6.68 22.80
C ASN A 262 10.76 5.80 23.39
N VAL A 263 11.97 6.34 23.55
CA VAL A 263 13.10 5.61 24.11
C VAL A 263 13.47 6.23 25.46
N VAL A 264 13.33 5.43 26.52
CA VAL A 264 13.60 5.84 27.90
C VAL A 264 14.89 5.18 28.37
N ALA A 265 15.85 6.00 28.82
CA ALA A 265 17.05 5.49 29.45
C ALA A 265 16.74 5.06 30.90
N PRO A 266 17.24 3.90 31.36
CA PRO A 266 17.16 3.55 32.78
C PRO A 266 17.91 4.56 33.66
N SER A 267 17.61 4.59 34.96
CA SER A 267 18.31 5.47 35.91
C SER A 267 19.81 5.21 35.89
N GLY A 268 20.62 6.28 35.86
CA GLY A 268 22.09 6.21 35.74
C GLY A 268 22.60 6.08 34.29
N TYR A 269 21.73 5.97 33.29
CA TYR A 269 22.12 5.86 31.88
C TYR A 269 21.69 7.09 31.08
N ARG A 270 22.41 7.35 29.99
CA ARG A 270 22.08 8.39 29.02
C ARG A 270 22.08 7.83 27.61
N ILE A 271 21.15 8.31 26.79
CA ILE A 271 21.07 8.00 25.36
C ILE A 271 21.52 9.23 24.57
N ARG A 272 22.24 9.02 23.48
CA ARG A 272 22.73 10.05 22.57
C ARG A 272 22.46 9.63 21.12
N LYS A 273 21.89 10.52 20.31
CA LYS A 273 21.76 10.28 18.87
C LYS A 273 23.11 10.50 18.21
N THR A 274 23.61 9.53 17.46
CA THR A 274 24.78 9.75 16.60
C THR A 274 24.27 10.32 15.29
N ARG A 275 24.35 11.64 15.09
CA ARG A 275 24.14 12.19 13.74
C ARG A 275 25.45 12.14 13.00
N ARG A 276 25.40 11.96 11.68
CA ARG A 276 26.54 12.31 10.83
C ARG A 276 26.27 13.70 10.26
N ARG A 277 27.12 14.68 10.58
CA ARG A 277 27.08 15.99 9.94
C ARG A 277 27.95 15.89 8.68
N CYS A 278 27.34 15.99 7.52
CA CYS A 278 28.05 16.09 6.26
C CYS A 278 28.33 17.57 5.98
N LEU A 279 29.61 17.93 5.89
CA LEU A 279 30.04 19.26 5.50
C LEU A 279 30.42 19.25 4.01
N PRO A 280 30.03 20.26 3.21
CA PRO A 280 30.42 20.34 1.80
C PRO A 280 31.94 20.23 1.65
N GLY A 281 32.40 19.30 0.82
CA GLY A 281 33.82 19.11 0.52
C GLY A 281 34.68 18.43 1.59
N ARG A 282 34.13 18.03 2.75
CA ARG A 282 34.93 17.38 3.82
C ARG A 282 34.44 15.99 4.23
N GLY A 283 33.40 15.44 3.62
CA GLY A 283 32.81 14.16 4.01
C GLY A 283 31.92 14.27 5.26
N CYS A 284 31.41 13.13 5.71
CA CYS A 284 30.45 13.05 6.82
C CYS A 284 31.12 12.60 8.12
N TYR A 285 31.11 13.46 9.14
CA TYR A 285 31.70 13.16 10.44
C TYR A 285 30.61 12.89 11.49
N PRO A 286 30.84 11.95 12.44
CA PRO A 286 29.95 11.77 13.57
C PRO A 286 29.92 13.06 14.41
N TYR A 287 28.73 13.61 14.60
CA TYR A 287 28.43 14.77 15.44
C TYR A 287 27.48 14.33 16.55
N ALA A 288 27.92 14.46 17.80
CA ALA A 288 27.08 14.20 18.96
C ALA A 288 26.21 15.43 19.24
N ASP A 289 24.88 15.29 19.23
CA ASP A 289 23.99 16.33 19.75
C ASP A 289 24.12 16.43 21.28
N ALA A 290 23.83 17.61 21.83
CA ALA A 290 23.89 17.89 23.26
C ALA A 290 22.94 17.00 24.10
N ASN A 291 23.35 16.70 25.33
CA ASN A 291 22.68 15.83 26.30
C ASN A 291 21.17 16.09 26.45
N GLN A 292 20.30 15.11 26.16
CA GLN A 292 18.87 15.17 26.51
C GLN A 292 18.38 13.86 27.14
N ARG A 293 17.47 13.97 28.13
CA ARG A 293 16.94 12.86 28.96
C ARG A 293 15.81 12.05 28.31
N GLY A 294 15.48 12.31 27.04
CA GLY A 294 14.48 11.57 26.29
C GLY A 294 14.55 11.93 24.81
N TYR A 295 14.22 10.97 23.94
CA TYR A 295 14.12 11.19 22.50
C TYR A 295 12.77 10.68 21.99
N GLN A 296 12.08 11.53 21.24
CA GLN A 296 10.95 11.14 20.41
C GLN A 296 11.42 10.98 18.96
N PHE A 297 11.10 9.85 18.34
CA PHE A 297 11.35 9.62 16.93
C PHE A 297 10.08 9.90 16.11
N SER A 298 10.05 11.03 15.40
CA SER A 298 9.00 11.30 14.41
C SER A 298 9.48 10.85 13.02
N SER A 299 8.75 9.93 12.38
CA SER A 299 8.88 9.70 10.95
C SER A 299 8.25 10.87 10.21
N ARG A 300 9.04 11.71 9.54
CA ARG A 300 8.50 12.71 8.63
C ARG A 300 8.00 12.00 7.37
N SER A 301 6.75 12.27 7.05
CA SER A 301 6.02 11.85 5.84
C SER A 301 6.74 12.28 4.56
N GLY A 302 6.65 11.41 3.54
CA GLY A 302 7.01 11.72 2.16
C GLY A 302 8.07 10.79 1.61
N ILE A 303 7.61 9.85 0.77
CA ILE A 303 8.42 9.04 -0.16
C ILE A 303 9.15 7.86 0.51
N GLN A 304 8.99 6.70 -0.10
CA GLN A 304 9.62 5.45 0.28
C GLN A 304 11.12 5.64 0.49
N SER A 305 11.59 5.41 1.71
CA SER A 305 12.96 4.98 1.92
C SER A 305 12.94 3.68 2.72
N ASN A 306 13.53 2.65 2.14
CA ASN A 306 13.88 1.43 2.85
C ASN A 306 14.69 1.82 4.10
N GLY A 307 14.14 1.52 5.27
CA GLY A 307 14.86 1.52 6.54
C GLY A 307 15.41 2.88 6.99
N CYS A 308 14.68 3.57 7.87
CA CYS A 308 15.29 4.57 8.74
C CYS A 308 16.23 3.85 9.73
N ARG A 309 17.51 3.68 9.35
CA ARG A 309 18.55 3.12 10.22
C ARG A 309 19.10 4.24 11.10
N HIS A 310 18.73 4.24 12.38
CA HIS A 310 19.29 5.18 13.34
C HIS A 310 20.26 4.47 14.30
N ILE A 311 21.47 5.02 14.39
CA ILE A 311 22.55 4.55 15.27
C ILE A 311 22.52 5.41 16.53
N GLN A 312 22.19 4.81 17.68
CA GLN A 312 22.21 5.49 18.98
C GLN A 312 23.38 4.99 19.81
N ARG A 313 24.01 5.89 20.57
CA ARG A 313 24.99 5.55 21.60
C ARG A 313 24.36 5.66 22.99
N ALA A 314 24.71 4.78 23.90
CA ALA A 314 24.31 4.79 25.30
C ALA A 314 25.56 4.70 26.20
N ASP A 315 25.62 5.58 27.19
CA ASP A 315 26.72 5.66 28.17
C ASP A 315 26.13 5.62 29.59
N TYR A 316 26.83 5.00 30.54
CA TYR A 316 26.52 5.09 31.98
C TYR A 316 27.21 6.33 32.56
N VAL A 317 26.52 7.08 33.44
CA VAL A 317 27.04 8.30 34.10
C VAL A 317 26.92 8.22 35.60
#